data_AF-A0A517DU99-F1
#
_entry.id   AF-A0A517DU99-F1
#
_cell.length_a   1.000
_cell.length_b   1.000
_cell.length_c   1.000
_cell.angle_alpha   90.00
_cell.angle_beta   90.00
_cell.angle_gamma   90.00
#
_symmetry.space_group_name_H-M   'P 1'
#
loop_
_entity.id
_entity.type
_entity.pdbx_description
1 polymer ?
#
loop_
_entity_poly.entity_id
_entity_poly.type
_entity_poly.pdbx_seq_one_letter_code
_entity_poly.pdbx_strand_id
1 'polypeptide(L)'
;MQIHLTAALAALGLAWRLDFSTLEQAVLLLTIAGVITAEMFNTAIETVINKISPEVHPLAKVAKDVAAGAVLVQAITALGVGVVLFGEKLLK
;
A
#
# COMPACT_ATOMS: atom_id res chain seq x y z
N MET A 1 -8.38 -3.28 2.90
CA MET A 1 -7.61 -4.01 3.95
C MET A 1 -7.39 -5.50 3.74
N GLN A 2 -8.42 -6.37 3.64
CA GLN A 2 -8.20 -7.83 3.54
C GLN A 2 -7.29 -8.22 2.37
N ILE A 3 -7.49 -7.62 1.20
CA ILE A 3 -6.68 -7.86 0.00
C ILE A 3 -5.21 -7.46 0.22
N HIS A 4 -4.94 -6.32 0.87
CA HIS A 4 -3.57 -5.86 1.15
C HIS A 4 -2.85 -6.79 2.11
N LEU A 5 -3.53 -7.29 3.14
CA LEU A 5 -2.96 -8.26 4.09
C LEU A 5 -2.66 -9.59 3.42
N THR A 6 -3.58 -10.13 2.61
CA THR A 6 -3.34 -11.38 1.88
C THR A 6 -2.19 -11.24 0.88
N ALA A 7 -2.13 -10.13 0.14
CA ALA A 7 -1.04 -9.84 -0.79
C ALA A 7 0.30 -9.67 -0.07
N ALA A 8 0.32 -9.00 1.08
CA ALA A 8 1.51 -8.84 1.90
C ALA A 8 2.06 -10.19 2.40
N LEU A 9 1.20 -11.06 2.92
CA LEU A 9 1.59 -12.40 3.37
C LEU A 9 2.12 -13.25 2.21
N ALA A 10 1.47 -13.19 1.04
CA ALA A 10 1.94 -13.88 -0.15
C ALA A 10 3.32 -13.38 -0.61
N ALA A 11 3.53 -12.06 -0.63
CA ALA A 11 4.81 -11.45 -0.99
C ALA A 11 5.93 -11.84 -0.02
N LEU A 12 5.66 -11.82 1.29
CA LEU A 12 6.64 -12.25 2.31
C LEU A 12 6.97 -13.75 2.18
N GLY A 13 5.96 -14.60 1.94
CA GLY A 13 6.18 -16.03 1.71
C GLY A 13 7.03 -16.31 0.48
N LEU A 14 6.79 -15.58 -0.62
CA LEU A 14 7.60 -15.66 -1.83
C LEU A 14 9.03 -15.15 -1.61
N ALA A 15 9.20 -14.05 -0.88
CA ALA A 15 10.54 -13.51 -0.57
C ALA A 15 11.38 -14.49 0.26
N TRP A 16 10.74 -15.19 1.21
CA TRP A 16 11.39 -16.24 1.98
C TRP A 16 11.75 -17.46 1.12
N ARG A 17 10.87 -17.84 0.18
CA ARG A 17 11.10 -18.94 -0.79
C ARG A 17 12.26 -18.65 -1.76
N LEU A 18 12.52 -17.39 -2.07
CA LEU A 18 13.49 -16.93 -3.07
C LEU A 18 14.81 -16.41 -2.45
N ASP A 19 15.07 -16.73 -1.18
CA ASP A 19 16.30 -16.37 -0.47
C ASP A 19 16.67 -14.88 -0.62
N PHE A 20 15.70 -14.00 -0.35
CA PHE A 20 15.94 -12.57 -0.29
C PHE A 20 16.95 -12.24 0.82
N SER A 21 17.91 -11.38 0.52
CA SER A 21 18.86 -10.81 1.47
C SER A 21 18.16 -9.92 2.50
N THR A 22 18.84 -9.63 3.61
CA THR A 22 18.30 -8.78 4.68
C THR A 22 17.85 -7.41 4.18
N LEU A 23 18.57 -6.82 3.21
CA LEU A 23 18.21 -5.52 2.65
C LEU A 23 16.96 -5.61 1.77
N GLU A 24 16.86 -6.63 0.90
CA GLU A 24 15.68 -6.87 0.06
C GLU A 24 14.43 -7.11 0.92
N GLN A 25 14.56 -7.88 2.01
CA GLN A 25 13.48 -8.09 2.97
C GLN A 25 13.08 -6.80 3.70
N ALA A 26 14.04 -5.97 4.12
CA ALA A 26 13.77 -4.69 4.77
C ALA A 26 13.00 -3.73 3.84
N VAL A 27 13.43 -3.64 2.56
CA VAL A 27 12.73 -2.83 1.54
C VAL A 27 11.32 -3.36 1.30
N LEU A 28 11.13 -4.68 1.21
CA LEU A 28 9.82 -5.29 1.04
C LEU A 28 8.89 -5.00 2.24
N LEU A 29 9.41 -5.13 3.46
CA LEU A 29 8.65 -4.84 4.69
C LEU A 29 8.22 -3.36 4.75
N LEU A 30 9.14 -2.43 4.45
CA LEU A 30 8.83 -1.00 4.40
C LEU A 30 7.78 -0.68 3.33
N THR A 31 7.87 -1.35 2.18
CA THR A 31 6.92 -1.19 1.06
C THR A 31 5.52 -1.64 1.48
N ILE A 32 5.41 -2.82 2.08
CA ILE A 32 4.15 -3.36 2.62
C ILE A 32 3.58 -2.44 3.70
N ALA A 33 4.41 -2.04 4.67
CA ALA A 33 4.00 -1.15 5.74
C ALA A 33 3.49 0.20 5.21
N GLY A 34 4.12 0.73 4.16
CA GLY A 34 3.70 1.95 3.50
C GLY A 34 2.30 1.83 2.85
N VAL A 35 2.01 0.73 2.14
CA VAL A 35 0.67 0.50 1.55
C VAL A 35 -0.40 0.46 2.63
N ILE A 36 -0.16 -0.30 3.71
CA ILE A 36 -1.11 -0.41 4.83
C ILE A 36 -1.31 0.96 5.49
N THR A 37 -0.22 1.72 5.69
CA THR A 37 -0.27 3.06 6.27
C THR A 37 -1.07 4.03 5.43
N ALA A 38 -0.88 4.04 4.10
CA ALA A 38 -1.64 4.89 3.20
C ALA A 38 -3.14 4.58 3.26
N GLU A 39 -3.52 3.30 3.25
CA GLU A 39 -4.92 2.87 3.35
C GLU A 39 -5.54 3.20 4.71
N MET A 40 -4.77 3.08 5.82
CA MET A 40 -5.21 3.52 7.15
C MET A 40 -5.48 5.02 7.19
N PHE A 41 -4.62 5.84 6.59
CA PHE A 41 -4.84 7.28 6.49
C PHE A 41 -6.05 7.61 5.61
N ASN A 42 -6.25 6.92 4.48
CA ASN A 42 -7.45 7.09 3.67
C ASN A 42 -8.72 6.84 4.47
N THR A 43 -8.77 5.72 5.20
CA THR A 43 -9.90 5.37 6.07
C THR A 43 -10.12 6.40 7.17
N ALA A 44 -9.04 6.90 7.79
CA ALA A 44 -9.12 7.90 8.84
C ALA A 44 -9.69 9.23 8.32
N ILE A 45 -9.20 9.70 7.16
CA ILE A 45 -9.69 10.91 6.50
C ILE A 45 -11.16 10.76 6.11
N GLU A 46 -11.54 9.66 5.47
CA GLU A 46 -12.94 9.37 5.14
C GLU A 46 -13.84 9.37 6.37
N THR A 47 -13.41 8.74 7.47
CA THR A 47 -14.17 8.67 8.72
C THR A 47 -14.38 10.05 9.33
N VAL A 48 -13.32 10.87 9.38
CA VAL A 48 -13.42 12.25 9.87
C VAL A 48 -14.38 13.07 9.00
N ILE A 49 -14.22 13.02 7.67
CA ILE A 49 -15.05 13.75 6.73
C ILE A 49 -16.52 13.33 6.85
N ASN A 50 -16.81 12.03 6.91
CA ASN A 50 -18.18 11.51 7.07
C ASN A 50 -18.82 11.98 8.39
N LYS A 51 -18.01 12.19 9.44
CA LYS A 51 -18.50 12.69 10.73
C LYS A 51 -18.77 14.20 10.73
N ILE A 52 -17.93 14.99 10.07
CA ILE A 52 -18.03 16.48 10.11
C ILE A 52 -18.90 17.06 8.99
N SER A 53 -19.06 16.34 7.87
CA SER A 53 -19.82 16.78 6.70
C SER A 53 -20.75 15.66 6.24
N PRO A 54 -21.89 15.45 6.93
CA PRO A 54 -22.86 14.42 6.55
C PRO A 54 -23.50 14.68 5.18
N GLU A 55 -23.55 15.94 4.72
CA GLU A 55 -23.90 16.30 3.34
C GLU A 55 -22.66 16.38 2.44
N VAL A 56 -22.82 16.08 1.15
CA VAL A 56 -21.70 16.08 0.18
C VAL A 56 -21.23 17.52 -0.08
N HIS A 57 -20.13 17.91 0.56
CA HIS A 57 -19.48 19.19 0.31
C HIS A 57 -18.40 19.07 -0.79
N PRO A 58 -18.25 20.04 -1.71
CA PRO A 58 -17.22 19.99 -2.76
C PRO A 58 -15.80 19.75 -2.21
N LEU A 59 -15.43 20.41 -1.11
CA LEU A 59 -14.12 20.20 -0.46
C LEU A 59 -13.97 18.80 0.17
N ALA A 60 -15.06 18.25 0.70
CA ALA A 60 -15.06 16.89 1.26
C ALA A 60 -14.78 15.86 0.16
N LYS A 61 -15.32 16.07 -1.05
CA LYS A 61 -15.01 15.25 -2.22
C LYS A 61 -13.52 15.33 -2.57
N VAL A 62 -12.97 16.54 -2.69
CA VAL A 62 -11.55 16.73 -3.02
C VAL A 62 -10.64 16.04 -2.00
N ALA A 63 -10.93 16.18 -0.70
CA ALA A 63 -10.11 15.55 0.34
C ALA A 63 -10.14 14.01 0.27
N LYS A 64 -11.31 13.41 -0.02
CA LYS A 64 -11.43 11.96 -0.24
C LYS A 64 -10.68 11.53 -1.51
N ASP A 65 -10.83 12.28 -2.60
CA ASP A 65 -10.15 11.98 -3.87
C ASP A 65 -8.62 12.02 -3.73
N VAL A 66 -8.08 13.00 -2.98
CA VAL A 66 -6.65 13.10 -2.69
C VAL A 66 -6.17 11.94 -1.81
N ALA A 67 -6.96 11.56 -0.80
CA ALA A 67 -6.61 10.44 0.08
C ALA A 67 -6.58 9.11 -0.69
N ALA A 68 -7.56 8.86 -1.55
CA ALA A 68 -7.56 7.71 -2.46
C ALA A 68 -6.40 7.77 -3.46
N GLY A 69 -6.08 8.96 -3.97
CA GLY A 69 -4.91 9.19 -4.83
C GLY A 69 -3.59 8.83 -4.16
N ALA A 70 -3.43 9.13 -2.87
CA ALA A 70 -2.24 8.75 -2.10
C ALA A 70 -2.09 7.23 -2.00
N VAL A 71 -3.19 6.50 -1.77
CA VAL A 71 -3.19 5.02 -1.78
C VAL A 71 -2.78 4.48 -3.15
N LEU A 72 -3.30 5.06 -4.23
CA LEU A 72 -2.96 4.66 -5.60
C LEU A 72 -1.47 4.85 -5.90
N VAL A 73 -0.91 6.01 -5.55
CA VAL A 73 0.53 6.28 -5.72
C VAL A 73 1.35 5.23 -4.97
N GLN A 74 1.01 4.96 -3.71
CA GLN A 74 1.73 3.98 -2.90
C GLN A 74 1.59 2.55 -3.46
N ALA A 75 0.44 2.19 -4.02
CA ALA A 75 0.23 0.88 -4.65
C ALA A 75 1.08 0.72 -5.93
N ILE A 76 1.19 1.76 -6.76
CA ILE A 76 2.04 1.76 -7.96
C ILE A 76 3.52 1.65 -7.55
N THR A 77 3.95 2.40 -6.53
CA THR A 77 5.31 2.29 -5.99
C THR A 77 5.58 0.88 -5.48
N ALA A 78 4.65 0.27 -4.75
CA ALA A 78 4.79 -1.09 -4.27
C ALA A 78 4.89 -2.12 -5.40
N LEU A 79 4.12 -1.94 -6.48
CA LEU A 79 4.24 -2.77 -7.68
C LEU A 79 5.62 -2.64 -8.31
N GLY A 80 6.13 -1.41 -8.45
CA GLY A 80 7.47 -1.16 -9.00
C GLY A 80 8.58 -1.82 -8.18
N VAL A 81 8.54 -1.67 -6.85
CA VAL A 81 9.48 -2.35 -5.94
C VAL A 81 9.37 -3.87 -6.08
N GLY A 82 8.14 -4.41 -6.16
CA GLY A 82 7.90 -5.84 -6.37
C GLY A 82 8.54 -6.34 -7.67
N VAL A 83 8.35 -5.62 -8.78
CA VAL A 83 8.97 -5.98 -10.07
C VAL A 83 10.49 -6.01 -9.97
N VAL A 84 11.11 -5.03 -9.29
CA VAL A 84 12.57 -4.99 -9.12
C VAL A 84 13.06 -6.17 -8.28
N LEU A 85 12.49 -6.37 -7.09
CA LEU A 85 12.96 -7.38 -6.15
C LEU A 85 12.67 -8.81 -6.64
N PHE A 86 11.44 -9.08 -7.06
CA PHE A 86 11.04 -10.42 -7.51
C PHE A 86 11.51 -10.71 -8.93
N GLY A 87 11.56 -9.71 -9.81
CA GLY A 87 12.02 -9.89 -11.19
C GLY A 87 13.48 -10.31 -11.26
N GLU A 88 14.36 -9.73 -10.43
CA GLU A 88 15.75 -10.16 -10.35
C GLU A 88 15.90 -11.63 -9.96
N LYS A 89 15.09 -12.11 -9.00
CA LYS A 89 15.18 -13.47 -8.46
C LYS A 89 14.48 -14.52 -9.33
N LEU A 90 13.45 -14.13 -10.07
CA LEU A 90 12.69 -15.03 -10.95
C LEU A 90 13.29 -15.19 -12.35
N LEU A 91 14.08 -14.21 -12.81
CA LEU A 91 14.72 -14.24 -14.13
C LEU A 91 16.17 -14.75 -14.10
N LYS A 92 16.71 -15.03 -12.92
CA LYS A 92 17.98 -15.73 -12.71
C LYS A 92 17.74 -17.24 -12.60
#